data_AF-A0A3L6R278-F1
#
_entry.id   AF-A0A3L6R278-F1
#
_cell.length_a   1.000
_cell.length_b   1.000
_cell.length_c   1.000
_cell.angle_alpha   90.00
_cell.angle_beta   90.00
_cell.angle_gamma   90.00
#
_symmetry.space_group_name_H-M   'P 1'
#
loop_
_entity.id
_entity.type
_entity.pdbx_description
1 polymer ?
#
loop_
_entity_poly.entity_id
_entity_poly.type
_entity_poly.pdbx_seq_one_letter_code
_entity_poly.pdbx_strand_id
1 'polypeptide(L)'
;MVSQHGILLAVSIISDHFGPLVSKVCGCLLRHGALSLHEIVRRLELSPGQVKNSLLVLIQHNCVQAFSTPRGKPVCETLSWSGGKTVTVYLAIFDNVLHRLRFSKFLSVVRADITESEDLLEGLLQNGRLTFDQLVWRTISKMPDGSPEPTREEIRMNFNKLVYAHYVERCPKPEPFFDPLIDEQPPSTRKRTPRAVETVLSLEQKVVRTAALSDAERFSEIPYSMEESSNANDDDHHAVAGGKRKHEALEVDEEDSIIAENEVLWRANFERFIFCLKKKFCADRKKAKLKVGTLAIWEAFFEANVTNNDNKTGNIQYLAQMLSILDHEI
;
A
#
# COMPACT_ATOMS: atom_id res chain seq x y z
N MET A 1 6.65 -2.02 20.26
CA MET A 1 5.29 -2.36 20.73
C MET A 1 4.49 -1.08 20.83
N VAL A 2 3.23 -1.09 20.40
CA VAL A 2 2.33 0.08 20.49
C VAL A 2 1.97 0.33 21.96
N SER A 3 1.93 1.59 22.39
CA SER A 3 1.55 1.93 23.77
C SER A 3 0.07 1.62 24.02
N GLN A 4 -0.29 1.33 25.27
CA GLN A 4 -1.69 1.05 25.62
C GLN A 4 -2.64 2.18 25.22
N HIS A 5 -2.21 3.44 25.40
CA HIS A 5 -2.96 4.62 24.96
C HIS A 5 -3.13 4.67 23.43
N GLY A 6 -2.09 4.30 22.68
CA GLY A 6 -2.16 4.18 21.22
C GLY A 6 -3.19 3.14 20.77
N ILE A 7 -3.22 1.98 21.43
CA ILE A 7 -4.21 0.92 21.14
C ILE A 7 -5.63 1.42 21.42
N LEU A 8 -5.87 2.10 22.56
CA LEU A 8 -7.19 2.65 22.89
C LEU A 8 -7.67 3.66 21.85
N LEU A 9 -6.78 4.56 21.41
CA LEU A 9 -7.10 5.53 20.36
C LEU A 9 -7.44 4.83 19.02
N ALA A 10 -6.61 3.86 18.61
CA ALA A 10 -6.85 3.11 17.38
C ALA A 10 -8.19 2.34 17.40
N VAL A 11 -8.52 1.71 18.53
CA VAL A 11 -9.80 1.02 18.74
C VAL A 11 -10.97 2.02 18.65
N SER A 12 -10.84 3.22 19.23
CA SER A 12 -11.88 4.26 19.10
C SER A 12 -12.10 4.66 17.65
N ILE A 13 -11.03 4.96 16.90
CA ILE A 13 -11.11 5.36 15.49
C ILE A 13 -11.84 4.30 14.65
N ILE A 14 -11.47 3.03 14.82
CA ILE A 14 -12.10 1.92 14.08
C ILE A 14 -13.56 1.74 14.53
N SER A 15 -13.87 1.96 15.81
CA SER A 15 -15.25 1.87 16.30
C SER A 15 -16.13 2.96 15.68
N ASP A 16 -15.62 4.18 15.59
CA ASP A 16 -16.37 5.32 15.04
C ASP A 16 -16.64 5.15 13.54
N HIS A 17 -15.68 4.56 12.80
CA HIS A 17 -15.81 4.41 11.34
C HIS A 17 -16.51 3.12 10.91
N PHE A 18 -16.32 2.02 11.64
CA PHE A 18 -16.71 0.67 11.20
C PHE A 18 -17.55 -0.10 12.23
N GLY A 19 -17.81 0.51 13.38
CA GLY A 19 -18.61 -0.07 14.45
C GLY A 19 -17.82 -0.94 15.44
N PRO A 20 -18.48 -1.30 16.55
CA PRO A 20 -17.83 -1.93 17.70
C PRO A 20 -17.31 -3.35 17.42
N LEU A 21 -17.98 -4.09 16.51
CA LEU A 21 -17.57 -5.44 16.16
C LEU A 21 -16.20 -5.47 15.46
N VAL A 22 -16.03 -4.61 14.44
CA VAL A 22 -14.79 -4.47 13.69
C VAL A 22 -13.66 -3.96 14.59
N SER A 23 -13.98 -3.01 15.47
CA SER A 23 -13.06 -2.48 16.46
C SER A 23 -12.56 -3.53 17.45
N LYS A 24 -13.44 -4.43 17.92
CA LYS A 24 -13.06 -5.55 18.79
C LYS A 24 -12.03 -6.47 18.12
N VAL A 25 -12.20 -6.78 16.84
CA VAL A 25 -11.25 -7.57 16.05
C VAL A 25 -9.93 -6.83 15.87
N CYS A 26 -9.95 -5.55 15.47
CA CYS A 26 -8.75 -4.73 15.32
C CYS A 26 -7.95 -4.63 16.63
N GLY A 27 -8.63 -4.36 17.76
CA GLY A 27 -8.00 -4.31 19.07
C GLY A 27 -7.40 -5.64 19.53
N CYS A 28 -7.93 -6.77 19.05
CA CYS A 28 -7.33 -8.09 19.31
C CYS A 28 -5.94 -8.19 18.65
N LEU A 29 -5.88 -7.85 17.36
CA LEU A 29 -4.66 -7.86 16.56
C LEU A 29 -3.62 -6.87 17.10
N LEU A 30 -4.04 -5.65 17.45
CA LEU A 30 -3.11 -4.64 17.99
C LEU A 30 -2.47 -5.03 19.33
N ARG A 31 -3.17 -5.82 20.16
CA ARG A 31 -2.65 -6.27 21.46
C ARG A 31 -1.77 -7.52 21.36
N HIS A 32 -2.08 -8.42 20.42
CA HIS A 32 -1.47 -9.75 20.36
C HIS A 32 -0.58 -9.97 19.13
N GLY A 33 -0.52 -9.02 18.21
CA GLY A 33 0.24 -9.14 16.97
C GLY A 33 -0.47 -9.96 15.89
N ALA A 34 0.31 -10.65 15.07
CA ALA A 34 -0.20 -11.46 13.98
C ALA A 34 -0.94 -12.70 14.50
N LEU A 35 -2.18 -12.90 14.06
CA LEU A 35 -3.02 -14.03 14.48
C LEU A 35 -3.71 -14.69 13.29
N SER A 36 -3.89 -16.00 13.34
CA SER A 36 -4.75 -16.74 12.41
C SER A 36 -6.24 -16.51 12.69
N LEU A 37 -7.09 -16.78 11.70
CA LEU A 37 -8.55 -16.67 11.86
C LEU A 37 -9.07 -17.45 13.07
N HIS A 38 -8.55 -18.68 13.27
CA HIS A 38 -8.97 -19.55 14.37
C HIS A 38 -8.58 -18.96 15.74
N GLU A 39 -7.39 -18.37 15.85
CA GLU A 39 -6.96 -17.73 17.09
C GLU A 39 -7.81 -16.50 17.43
N ILE A 40 -8.17 -15.70 16.43
CA ILE A 40 -9.04 -14.53 16.64
C ILE A 40 -10.43 -14.97 17.11
N VAL A 41 -11.02 -15.97 16.46
CA VAL A 41 -12.32 -16.56 16.85
C VAL A 41 -12.28 -17.05 18.30
N ARG A 42 -11.26 -17.85 18.65
CA ARG A 42 -11.09 -18.39 20.00
C ARG A 42 -10.91 -17.30 21.06
N ARG A 43 -10.16 -16.24 20.75
CA ARG A 43 -9.86 -15.15 21.70
C ARG A 43 -11.02 -14.21 21.95
N LEU A 44 -11.88 -14.00 20.94
CA LEU A 44 -12.95 -13.01 21.01
C LEU A 44 -14.33 -13.62 21.28
N GLU A 45 -14.43 -14.95 21.21
CA GLU A 45 -15.68 -15.71 21.34
C GLU A 45 -16.76 -15.22 20.35
N LEU A 46 -16.31 -14.85 19.15
CA LEU A 46 -17.17 -14.38 18.05
C LEU A 46 -17.38 -15.51 17.04
N SER A 47 -18.47 -15.42 16.27
CA SER A 47 -18.68 -16.39 15.18
C SER A 47 -17.60 -16.23 14.09
N PRO A 48 -17.21 -17.32 13.40
CA PRO A 48 -16.25 -17.23 12.29
C PRO A 48 -16.69 -16.25 11.20
N GLY A 49 -17.99 -16.15 10.94
CA GLY A 49 -18.55 -15.18 9.97
C GLY A 49 -18.35 -13.73 10.41
N GLN A 50 -18.57 -13.41 11.69
CA GLN A 50 -18.33 -12.06 12.23
C GLN A 50 -16.87 -11.66 12.13
N VAL A 51 -15.95 -12.58 12.44
CA VAL A 51 -14.51 -12.32 12.34
C VAL A 51 -14.09 -12.14 10.88
N LYS A 52 -14.54 -13.00 9.96
CA LYS A 52 -14.27 -12.86 8.52
C LYS A 52 -14.75 -11.51 7.99
N ASN A 53 -16.00 -11.13 8.26
CA ASN A 53 -16.54 -9.86 7.78
C ASN A 53 -15.77 -8.65 8.36
N SER A 54 -15.37 -8.73 9.64
CA SER A 54 -14.56 -7.69 10.27
C SER A 54 -13.17 -7.57 9.64
N LEU A 55 -12.52 -8.71 9.35
CA LEU A 55 -11.23 -8.74 8.67
C LEU A 55 -11.34 -8.19 7.25
N LEU A 56 -12.40 -8.53 6.50
CA LEU A 56 -12.63 -7.99 5.16
C LEU A 56 -12.70 -6.46 5.17
N VAL A 57 -13.47 -5.87 6.10
CA VAL A 57 -13.55 -4.41 6.27
C VAL A 57 -12.16 -3.82 6.60
N LEU A 58 -11.42 -4.42 7.54
CA LEU A 58 -10.11 -3.92 7.92
C LEU A 58 -9.07 -4.00 6.79
N ILE A 59 -9.09 -5.08 6.00
CA ILE A 59 -8.22 -5.26 4.82
C ILE A 59 -8.60 -4.25 3.74
N GLN A 60 -9.90 -4.11 3.47
CA GLN A 60 -10.45 -3.14 2.52
C GLN A 60 -9.95 -1.72 2.80
N HIS A 61 -9.86 -1.31 4.06
CA HIS A 61 -9.37 0.01 4.46
C HIS A 61 -7.87 0.04 4.81
N ASN A 62 -7.09 -0.95 4.36
CA ASN A 62 -5.63 -1.04 4.57
C ASN A 62 -5.19 -1.02 6.04
N CYS A 63 -6.09 -1.33 6.99
CA CYS A 63 -5.81 -1.37 8.41
C CYS A 63 -5.23 -2.73 8.85
N VAL A 64 -5.39 -3.78 8.03
CA VAL A 64 -4.86 -5.11 8.26
C VAL A 64 -4.18 -5.63 6.99
N GLN A 65 -3.03 -6.27 7.16
CA GLN A 65 -2.35 -7.03 6.11
C GLN A 65 -2.42 -8.52 6.46
N ALA A 66 -2.92 -9.33 5.52
CA ALA A 66 -2.82 -10.78 5.60
C ALA A 66 -1.49 -11.22 4.99
N PHE A 67 -0.93 -12.31 5.50
CA PHE A 67 0.22 -12.98 4.91
C PHE A 67 0.22 -14.46 5.27
N SER A 68 0.88 -15.26 4.44
CA SER A 68 1.02 -16.70 4.62
C SER A 68 2.35 -17.00 5.31
N THR A 69 2.33 -17.77 6.40
CA THR A 69 3.51 -18.20 7.14
C THR A 69 3.57 -19.73 7.22
N PRO A 70 4.74 -20.38 7.26
CA PRO A 70 4.84 -21.83 7.43
C PRO A 70 4.21 -22.30 8.75
N ARG A 71 3.54 -23.46 8.73
CA ARG A 71 2.88 -24.06 9.90
C ARG A 71 3.81 -25.08 10.58
N GLY A 72 4.52 -24.69 11.64
CA GLY A 72 5.30 -25.62 12.48
C GLY A 72 6.68 -25.10 12.93
N LYS A 73 7.35 -25.86 13.80
CA LYS A 73 8.76 -25.66 14.18
C LYS A 73 9.71 -26.03 13.03
N PRO A 74 10.95 -25.51 12.98
CA PRO A 74 11.87 -25.75 11.88
C PRO A 74 12.09 -27.25 11.68
N VAL A 75 11.78 -27.76 10.50
CA VAL A 75 12.28 -29.06 10.08
C VAL A 75 13.73 -28.83 9.67
N CYS A 76 14.63 -29.47 10.40
CA CYS A 76 16.06 -29.56 10.14
C CYS A 76 16.31 -29.80 8.64
N GLU A 77 17.30 -29.11 8.08
CA GLU A 77 17.77 -29.22 6.70
C GLU A 77 18.11 -30.67 6.34
N THR A 78 17.13 -31.45 5.87
CA THR A 78 17.34 -32.47 4.85
C THR A 78 15.99 -33.00 4.37
N LEU A 79 15.81 -32.91 3.05
CA LEU A 79 14.85 -33.63 2.20
C LEU A 79 13.45 -33.01 2.03
N SER A 80 13.28 -32.51 0.81
CA SER A 80 12.03 -32.24 0.06
C SER A 80 11.31 -30.90 0.33
N TRP A 81 11.36 -30.02 -0.69
CA TRP A 81 10.40 -28.95 -0.96
C TRP A 81 9.03 -29.56 -1.35
N SER A 82 8.45 -30.39 -0.48
CA SER A 82 7.13 -30.97 -0.71
C SER A 82 6.15 -30.43 0.33
N GLY A 83 5.34 -29.46 -0.11
CA GLY A 83 4.01 -29.22 0.47
C GLY A 83 3.95 -28.84 1.95
N GLY A 84 4.86 -27.98 2.44
CA GLY A 84 4.73 -27.40 3.77
C GLY A 84 3.41 -26.63 3.88
N LYS A 85 2.50 -27.08 4.75
CA LYS A 85 1.20 -26.40 4.97
C LYS A 85 1.46 -24.99 5.47
N THR A 86 1.02 -23.97 4.74
CA THR A 86 1.05 -22.58 5.21
C THR A 86 -0.20 -22.27 6.04
N VAL A 87 -0.14 -21.23 6.85
CA VAL A 87 -1.29 -20.67 7.56
C VAL A 87 -1.35 -19.17 7.31
N THR A 88 -2.52 -18.68 6.92
CA THR A 88 -2.78 -17.24 6.80
C THR A 88 -2.91 -16.62 8.19
N VAL A 89 -2.13 -15.58 8.43
CA VAL A 89 -2.19 -14.76 9.62
C VAL A 89 -2.47 -13.30 9.24
N TYR A 90 -3.13 -12.59 10.15
CA TYR A 90 -3.57 -11.22 9.97
C TYR A 90 -2.84 -10.33 10.94
N LEU A 91 -2.26 -9.24 10.46
CA LEU A 91 -1.55 -8.26 11.26
C LEU A 91 -2.19 -6.88 11.08
N ALA A 92 -2.54 -6.22 12.19
CA ALA A 92 -3.00 -4.84 12.16
C ALA A 92 -1.83 -3.89 11.90
N ILE A 93 -2.03 -2.95 10.97
CA ILE A 93 -1.06 -1.92 10.59
C ILE A 93 -1.43 -0.66 11.36
N PHE A 94 -0.72 -0.39 12.45
CA PHE A 94 -1.11 0.62 13.44
C PHE A 94 -1.10 2.03 12.84
N ASP A 95 -0.07 2.35 12.05
CA ASP A 95 0.06 3.67 11.43
C ASP A 95 -1.09 3.95 10.46
N ASN A 96 -1.53 2.96 9.69
CA ASN A 96 -2.66 3.10 8.76
C ASN A 96 -3.97 3.41 9.46
N VAL A 97 -4.20 2.85 10.66
CA VAL A 97 -5.36 3.21 11.49
C VAL A 97 -5.28 4.68 11.91
N LEU A 98 -4.11 5.14 12.37
CA LEU A 98 -3.93 6.53 12.79
C LEU A 98 -4.03 7.53 11.63
N HIS A 99 -3.62 7.13 10.42
CA HIS A 99 -3.72 7.98 9.23
C HIS A 99 -5.15 8.37 8.89
N ARG A 100 -6.17 7.61 9.33
CA ARG A 100 -7.59 7.98 9.15
C ARG A 100 -7.94 9.34 9.75
N LEU A 101 -7.35 9.71 10.89
CA LEU A 101 -7.53 11.03 11.50
C LEU A 101 -6.93 12.18 10.66
N ARG A 102 -6.10 11.87 9.67
CA ARG A 102 -5.37 12.84 8.86
C ARG A 102 -5.97 13.02 7.45
N PHE A 103 -7.07 12.34 7.13
CA PHE A 103 -7.67 12.38 5.79
C PHE A 103 -7.97 13.79 5.31
N SER A 104 -8.52 14.65 6.16
CA SER A 104 -8.75 16.07 5.82
C SER A 104 -7.47 16.82 5.43
N LYS A 105 -6.34 16.50 6.06
CA LYS A 105 -5.04 17.07 5.71
C LYS A 105 -4.49 16.49 4.41
N PHE A 106 -4.73 15.21 4.12
CA PHE A 106 -4.33 14.58 2.87
C PHE A 106 -5.08 15.18 1.68
N LEU A 107 -6.39 15.37 1.82
CA LEU A 107 -7.21 16.08 0.85
C LEU A 107 -6.70 17.51 0.62
N SER A 108 -6.34 18.21 1.69
CA SER A 108 -5.76 19.56 1.59
C SER A 108 -4.41 19.59 0.85
N VAL A 109 -3.62 18.51 0.91
CA VAL A 109 -2.37 18.39 0.14
C VAL A 109 -2.68 18.24 -1.34
N VAL A 110 -3.59 17.34 -1.73
CA VAL A 110 -3.95 17.17 -3.15
C VAL A 110 -4.66 18.38 -3.71
N ARG A 111 -5.58 19.01 -2.96
CA ARG A 111 -6.24 20.24 -3.41
C ARG A 111 -5.25 21.36 -3.78
N ALA A 112 -4.10 21.41 -3.11
CA ALA A 112 -3.07 22.42 -3.38
C ALA A 112 -2.16 22.06 -4.56
N ASP A 113 -2.02 20.77 -4.89
CA ASP A 113 -1.05 20.26 -5.88
C ASP A 113 -1.74 19.86 -7.20
N ILE A 114 -2.87 19.16 -7.11
CA ILE A 114 -3.65 18.61 -8.22
C ILE A 114 -5.15 18.78 -7.92
N THR A 115 -5.64 20.01 -8.04
CA THR A 115 -7.01 20.41 -7.64
C THR A 115 -8.09 19.52 -8.25
N GLU A 116 -7.94 19.11 -9.50
CA GLU A 116 -8.93 18.35 -10.28
C GLU A 116 -9.07 16.89 -9.82
N SER A 117 -8.17 16.40 -8.97
CA SER A 117 -8.09 15.00 -8.56
C SER A 117 -8.48 14.77 -7.09
N GLU A 118 -8.99 15.81 -6.40
CA GLU A 118 -9.37 15.71 -4.99
C GLU A 118 -10.47 14.65 -4.76
N ASP A 119 -11.52 14.64 -5.58
CA ASP A 119 -12.66 13.73 -5.43
C ASP A 119 -12.27 12.26 -5.61
N LEU A 120 -11.31 12.00 -6.51
CA LEU A 120 -10.74 10.66 -6.72
C LEU A 120 -10.00 10.17 -5.48
N LEU A 121 -9.17 11.03 -4.87
CA LEU A 121 -8.52 10.72 -3.61
C LEU A 121 -9.55 10.53 -2.49
N GLU A 122 -10.56 11.40 -2.41
CA GLU A 122 -11.62 11.30 -1.41
C GLU A 122 -12.32 9.92 -1.50
N GLY A 123 -12.62 9.48 -2.72
CA GLY A 123 -13.15 8.14 -3.01
C GLY A 123 -12.29 7.04 -2.41
N LEU A 124 -10.97 7.07 -2.64
CA LEU A 124 -10.02 6.10 -2.07
C LEU A 124 -9.93 6.18 -0.54
N LEU A 125 -9.90 7.36 0.06
CA LEU A 125 -9.79 7.51 1.52
C LEU A 125 -11.06 6.99 2.23
N GLN A 126 -12.23 7.28 1.67
CA GLN A 126 -13.52 6.86 2.22
C GLN A 126 -13.74 5.35 2.11
N ASN A 127 -13.40 4.75 0.96
CA ASN A 127 -13.77 3.36 0.64
C ASN A 127 -12.59 2.39 0.71
N GLY A 128 -11.36 2.88 0.85
CA GLY A 128 -10.16 2.06 0.88
C GLY A 128 -9.70 1.66 -0.52
N ARG A 129 -9.66 0.34 -0.78
CA ARG A 129 -9.17 -0.22 -2.05
C ARG A 129 -10.25 -0.18 -3.13
N LEU A 130 -9.98 0.47 -4.26
CA LEU A 130 -10.96 0.55 -5.36
C LEU A 130 -10.32 0.20 -6.69
N THR A 131 -11.09 -0.36 -7.61
CA THR A 131 -10.70 -0.44 -9.03
C THR A 131 -10.89 0.92 -9.69
N PHE A 132 -10.27 1.11 -10.86
CA PHE A 132 -10.48 2.33 -11.63
C PHE A 132 -11.96 2.51 -12.04
N ASP A 133 -12.63 1.44 -12.45
CA ASP A 133 -14.07 1.48 -12.78
C ASP A 133 -14.94 1.94 -11.62
N GLN A 134 -14.63 1.47 -10.40
CA GLN A 134 -15.35 1.91 -9.21
C GLN A 134 -15.12 3.41 -8.96
N LEU A 135 -13.92 3.93 -9.21
CA LEU A 135 -13.66 5.37 -9.10
C LEU A 135 -14.41 6.17 -10.16
N VAL A 136 -14.44 5.71 -11.41
CA VAL A 136 -15.21 6.33 -12.49
C VAL A 136 -16.70 6.41 -12.12
N TRP A 137 -17.29 5.28 -11.75
CA TRP A 137 -18.70 5.21 -11.36
C TRP A 137 -19.02 6.16 -10.20
N ARG A 138 -18.14 6.23 -9.19
CA ARG A 138 -18.32 7.12 -8.03
C ARG A 138 -18.20 8.59 -8.37
N THR A 139 -17.29 8.93 -9.28
CA THR A 139 -17.08 10.32 -9.72
C THR A 139 -18.32 10.81 -10.44
N ILE A 140 -18.83 10.03 -11.39
CA ILE A 140 -20.06 10.32 -12.13
C ILE A 140 -21.27 10.42 -11.19
N SER A 141 -21.43 9.45 -10.28
CA SER A 141 -22.61 9.37 -9.39
C SER A 141 -22.68 10.49 -8.34
N LYS A 142 -21.55 11.17 -8.04
CA LYS A 142 -21.50 12.28 -7.08
C LYS A 142 -21.74 13.66 -7.72
N MET A 143 -21.78 13.74 -9.05
CA MET A 143 -21.92 15.02 -9.75
C MET A 143 -23.31 15.63 -9.49
N PRO A 144 -23.40 16.94 -9.23
CA PRO A 144 -24.68 17.63 -9.10
C PRO A 144 -25.43 17.68 -10.43
N ASP A 145 -26.76 17.57 -10.37
CA ASP A 145 -27.61 17.63 -11.56
C ASP A 145 -27.35 18.91 -12.37
N GLY A 146 -26.92 18.74 -13.63
CA GLY A 146 -26.70 19.82 -14.59
C GLY A 146 -25.25 20.25 -14.83
N SER A 147 -24.26 19.67 -14.11
CA SER A 147 -22.84 19.84 -14.50
C SER A 147 -22.49 18.93 -15.69
N PRO A 148 -21.54 19.33 -16.56
CA PRO A 148 -21.04 18.45 -17.61
C PRO A 148 -20.41 17.21 -16.98
N GLU A 149 -20.86 16.03 -17.42
CA GLU A 149 -20.31 14.76 -16.96
C GLU A 149 -18.89 14.62 -17.49
N PRO A 150 -17.88 14.40 -16.64
CA PRO A 150 -16.51 14.23 -17.08
C PRO A 150 -16.39 12.92 -17.86
N THR A 151 -15.62 12.95 -18.95
CA THR A 151 -15.38 11.73 -19.72
C THR A 151 -14.53 10.74 -18.92
N ARG A 152 -14.64 9.44 -19.24
CA ARG A 152 -13.79 8.40 -18.63
C ARG A 152 -12.30 8.73 -18.82
N GLU A 153 -11.95 9.32 -19.95
CA GLU A 153 -10.59 9.74 -20.32
C GLU A 153 -10.10 10.91 -19.46
N GLU A 154 -10.94 11.91 -19.19
CA GLU A 154 -10.62 13.00 -18.26
C GLU A 154 -10.38 12.47 -16.84
N ILE A 155 -11.24 11.56 -16.38
CA ILE A 155 -11.07 10.90 -15.08
C ILE A 155 -9.76 10.10 -15.05
N ARG A 156 -9.43 9.36 -16.13
CA ARG A 156 -8.19 8.59 -16.26
C ARG A 156 -6.97 9.50 -16.21
N MET A 157 -6.98 10.62 -16.94
CA MET A 157 -5.90 11.60 -16.93
C MET A 157 -5.69 12.17 -15.53
N ASN A 158 -6.76 12.59 -14.84
CA ASN A 158 -6.68 13.13 -13.49
C ASN A 158 -6.24 12.08 -12.46
N PHE A 159 -6.63 10.82 -12.66
CA PHE A 159 -6.15 9.70 -11.86
C PHE A 159 -4.66 9.43 -12.07
N ASN A 160 -4.19 9.40 -13.32
CA ASN A 160 -2.77 9.18 -13.64
C ASN A 160 -1.88 10.32 -13.08
N LYS A 161 -2.35 11.57 -13.02
CA LYS A 161 -1.64 12.64 -12.30
C LYS A 161 -1.38 12.28 -10.82
N LEU A 162 -2.33 11.65 -10.13
CA LEU A 162 -2.15 11.20 -8.75
C LEU A 162 -1.14 10.05 -8.63
N VAL A 163 -1.13 9.14 -9.60
CA VAL A 163 -0.19 8.00 -9.66
C VAL A 163 1.22 8.52 -9.92
N TYR A 164 1.38 9.39 -10.91
CA TYR A 164 2.65 10.04 -11.26
C TYR A 164 3.23 10.84 -10.08
N ALA A 165 2.40 11.57 -9.35
CA ALA A 165 2.81 12.32 -8.15
C ALA A 165 3.00 11.43 -6.89
N HIS A 166 2.86 10.12 -7.04
CA HIS A 166 2.95 9.10 -6.00
C HIS A 166 1.94 9.25 -4.85
N TYR A 167 0.84 9.98 -5.04
CA TYR A 167 -0.25 10.07 -4.04
C TYR A 167 -1.12 8.83 -4.00
N VAL A 168 -1.20 8.12 -5.13
CA VAL A 168 -1.94 6.87 -5.28
C VAL A 168 -0.98 5.80 -5.77
N GLU A 169 -1.18 4.57 -5.28
CA GLU A 169 -0.38 3.41 -5.65
C GLU A 169 -1.26 2.17 -5.81
N ARG A 170 -0.77 1.19 -6.57
CA ARG A 170 -1.39 -0.14 -6.65
C ARG A 170 -1.34 -0.81 -5.27
N CYS A 171 -2.37 -1.58 -4.97
CA CYS A 171 -2.45 -2.33 -3.73
C CYS A 171 -1.32 -3.38 -3.66
N PRO A 172 -0.81 -3.67 -2.45
CA PRO A 172 0.18 -4.71 -2.23
C PRO A 172 -0.44 -6.08 -2.49
N LYS A 173 0.41 -7.10 -2.62
CA LYS A 173 -0.03 -8.48 -2.77
C LYS A 173 -0.97 -8.85 -1.60
N PRO A 174 -2.13 -9.47 -1.88
CA PRO A 174 -3.16 -9.70 -0.85
C PRO A 174 -2.69 -10.69 0.23
N GLU A 175 -1.88 -11.68 -0.15
CA GLU A 175 -1.34 -12.68 0.76
C GLU A 175 0.10 -13.06 0.36
N PRO A 176 1.10 -12.22 0.66
CA PRO A 176 2.49 -12.57 0.45
C PRO A 176 2.89 -13.75 1.36
N PHE A 177 3.81 -14.57 0.91
CA PHE A 177 4.49 -15.53 1.76
C PHE A 177 5.59 -14.83 2.57
N PHE A 178 5.59 -15.02 3.89
CA PHE A 178 6.60 -14.49 4.79
C PHE A 178 7.00 -15.58 5.79
N ASP A 179 8.29 -15.89 5.86
CA ASP A 179 8.86 -16.82 6.84
C ASP A 179 9.65 -16.03 7.90
N PRO A 180 9.12 -15.89 9.13
CA PRO A 180 9.81 -15.19 10.21
C PRO A 180 11.17 -15.80 10.58
N LEU A 181 11.39 -17.10 10.33
CA LEU A 181 12.58 -17.83 10.78
C LEU A 181 13.80 -17.61 9.87
N ILE A 182 13.57 -17.33 8.59
CA ILE A 182 14.64 -17.00 7.63
C ILE A 182 15.20 -15.59 7.93
N ASP A 183 14.34 -14.70 8.42
CA ASP A 183 14.65 -13.28 8.64
C ASP A 183 15.21 -12.98 10.06
N GLU A 184 15.32 -14.01 10.93
CA GLU A 184 15.97 -13.94 12.25
C GLU A 184 17.36 -14.59 12.30
N GLN A 185 17.85 -15.19 11.21
CA GLN A 185 19.21 -15.74 11.13
C GLN A 185 20.25 -14.60 11.19
N PRO A 186 21.18 -14.57 12.15
CA PRO A 186 22.29 -13.63 12.12
C PRO A 186 23.15 -13.88 10.87
N PRO A 187 23.75 -12.85 10.23
CA PRO A 187 24.64 -13.04 9.10
C PRO A 187 25.91 -13.76 9.54
N SER A 188 25.83 -15.08 9.57
CA SER A 188 26.96 -15.97 9.70
C SER A 188 27.84 -15.79 8.46
N THR A 189 29.06 -15.29 8.68
CA THR A 189 30.21 -15.30 7.76
C THR A 189 30.16 -14.40 6.52
N ARG A 190 30.04 -13.08 6.69
CA ARG A 190 30.66 -12.14 5.73
C ARG A 190 31.52 -11.11 6.44
N LYS A 191 32.70 -10.90 5.84
CA LYS A 191 33.86 -10.14 6.33
C LYS A 191 33.47 -8.77 6.90
N ARG A 192 34.15 -8.39 7.99
CA ARG A 192 34.08 -7.11 8.70
C ARG A 192 34.12 -5.91 7.74
N THR A 193 32.96 -5.28 7.54
CA THR A 193 32.83 -3.87 7.13
C THR A 193 32.24 -3.07 8.31
N PRO A 194 32.47 -1.75 8.39
CA PRO A 194 32.11 -0.96 9.57
C PRO A 194 30.60 -0.98 9.80
N ARG A 195 30.19 -1.24 11.05
CA ARG A 195 28.79 -1.31 11.49
C ARG A 195 28.03 -0.03 11.15
N ALA A 196 27.29 -0.03 10.05
CA ALA A 196 26.04 0.70 9.98
C ALA A 196 25.13 0.12 11.08
N VAL A 197 24.50 0.99 11.87
CA VAL A 197 23.49 0.58 12.85
C VAL A 197 22.34 -0.05 12.05
N GLU A 198 22.38 -1.38 11.92
CA GLU A 198 21.33 -2.15 11.26
C GLU A 198 20.09 -2.02 12.12
N THR A 199 19.20 -1.14 11.68
CA THR A 199 17.96 -0.82 12.39
C THR A 199 17.07 -2.03 12.28
N VAL A 200 16.95 -2.80 13.37
CA VAL A 200 16.10 -4.00 13.43
C VAL A 200 14.67 -3.58 13.06
N LEU A 201 14.23 -4.00 11.88
CA LEU A 201 12.89 -3.70 11.38
C LEU A 201 11.85 -4.42 12.23
N SER A 202 10.74 -3.74 12.52
CA SER A 202 9.59 -4.37 13.16
C SER A 202 8.93 -5.40 12.23
N LEU A 203 8.24 -6.39 12.81
CA LEU A 203 7.47 -7.38 12.05
C LEU A 203 6.47 -6.72 11.08
N GLU A 204 5.81 -5.65 11.51
CA GLU A 204 4.90 -4.85 10.68
C GLU A 204 5.60 -4.32 9.42
N GLN A 205 6.78 -3.72 9.59
CA GLN A 205 7.57 -3.20 8.46
C GLN A 205 8.05 -4.31 7.53
N LYS A 206 8.46 -5.46 8.07
CA LYS A 206 8.89 -6.61 7.28
C LYS A 206 7.75 -7.14 6.42
N VAL A 207 6.60 -7.42 7.03
CA VAL A 207 5.39 -7.91 6.35
C VAL A 207 4.91 -6.93 5.27
N VAL A 208 4.85 -5.63 5.59
CA VAL A 208 4.44 -4.60 4.61
C VAL A 208 5.41 -4.53 3.43
N ARG A 209 6.72 -4.65 3.66
CA ARG A 209 7.73 -4.69 2.59
C ARG A 209 7.62 -5.94 1.73
N THR A 210 7.40 -7.11 2.32
CA THR A 210 7.19 -8.35 1.56
C THR A 210 5.91 -8.31 0.72
N ALA A 211 4.88 -7.61 1.20
CA ALA A 211 3.64 -7.40 0.45
C ALA A 211 3.79 -6.38 -0.70
N ALA A 212 4.74 -5.45 -0.60
CA ALA A 212 4.90 -4.36 -1.54
C ALA A 212 5.31 -4.86 -2.93
N LEU A 213 4.72 -4.25 -3.97
CA LEU A 213 5.16 -4.42 -5.35
C LEU A 213 6.45 -3.63 -5.58
N SER A 214 7.14 -3.87 -6.70
CA SER A 214 8.25 -3.00 -7.11
C SER A 214 7.77 -1.56 -7.34
N ASP A 215 8.63 -0.56 -7.20
CA ASP A 215 8.21 0.83 -7.40
C ASP A 215 7.68 1.09 -8.83
N ALA A 216 8.24 0.40 -9.83
CA ALA A 216 7.73 0.45 -11.20
C ALA A 216 6.28 -0.07 -11.31
N GLU A 217 5.95 -1.18 -10.63
CA GLU A 217 4.58 -1.71 -10.60
C GLU A 217 3.65 -0.87 -9.73
N ARG A 218 4.12 -0.40 -8.56
CA ARG A 218 3.32 0.39 -7.60
C ARG A 218 2.77 1.66 -8.24
N PHE A 219 3.55 2.28 -9.12
CA PHE A 219 3.24 3.56 -9.75
C PHE A 219 3.07 3.45 -11.27
N SER A 220 2.77 2.26 -11.77
CA SER A 220 2.45 2.06 -13.19
C SER A 220 1.06 2.63 -13.51
N GLU A 221 1.05 3.72 -14.27
CA GLU A 221 -0.14 4.42 -14.77
C GLU A 221 -1.09 3.51 -15.54
N ILE A 222 -2.35 3.93 -15.66
CA ILE A 222 -3.34 3.26 -16.50
C ILE A 222 -3.08 3.66 -17.96
N PRO A 223 -2.82 2.70 -18.87
CA PRO A 223 -2.59 2.99 -20.28
C PRO A 223 -3.78 3.71 -20.92
N TYR A 224 -3.51 4.51 -21.95
CA TYR A 224 -4.56 4.99 -22.84
C TYR A 224 -4.87 3.89 -23.86
N SER A 225 -6.10 3.40 -23.84
CA SER A 225 -6.65 2.72 -25.01
C SER A 225 -6.77 3.76 -26.13
N MET A 226 -5.90 3.72 -27.14
CA MET A 226 -6.33 4.19 -28.45
C MET A 226 -7.27 3.12 -28.95
N GLU A 227 -8.58 3.37 -28.90
CA GLU A 227 -9.52 2.56 -29.66
C GLU A 227 -9.13 2.68 -31.13
N GLU A 228 -8.40 1.69 -31.65
CA GLU A 228 -8.29 1.50 -33.08
C GLU A 228 -9.70 1.29 -33.60
N SER A 229 -10.22 2.31 -34.27
CA SER A 229 -11.44 2.22 -35.06
C SER A 229 -11.21 1.26 -36.22
N SER A 230 -11.18 -0.05 -35.95
CA SER A 230 -11.20 -1.07 -36.98
C SER A 230 -12.65 -1.33 -37.37
N ASN A 231 -13.18 -0.45 -38.21
CA ASN A 231 -14.25 -0.81 -39.12
C ASN A 231 -13.69 -1.85 -40.11
N ALA A 232 -14.06 -3.11 -39.93
CA ALA A 232 -13.97 -4.11 -40.99
C ALA A 232 -15.11 -5.12 -40.85
N ASN A 233 -16.14 -4.92 -41.66
CA ASN A 233 -16.97 -6.02 -42.16
C ASN A 233 -16.07 -6.97 -42.94
N ASP A 234 -16.21 -8.28 -42.73
CA ASP A 234 -16.56 -9.25 -43.79
C ASP A 234 -16.44 -10.71 -43.28
N ASP A 235 -17.59 -11.36 -43.33
CA ASP A 235 -17.93 -12.75 -43.69
C ASP A 235 -16.89 -13.89 -43.71
N ASP A 236 -17.36 -14.99 -43.09
CA ASP A 236 -17.45 -16.37 -43.59
C ASP A 236 -16.43 -17.50 -43.28
N HIS A 237 -17.06 -18.57 -42.76
CA HIS A 237 -16.87 -20.02 -42.98
C HIS A 237 -15.72 -20.85 -42.37
N HIS A 238 -16.10 -21.62 -41.32
CA HIS A 238 -15.94 -23.08 -41.08
C HIS A 238 -14.82 -23.93 -41.77
N ALA A 239 -14.07 -24.70 -40.95
CA ALA A 239 -13.84 -26.18 -41.00
C ALA A 239 -12.75 -26.58 -39.97
N VAL A 240 -13.02 -27.33 -38.89
CA VAL A 240 -13.12 -28.81 -38.68
C VAL A 240 -11.80 -29.62 -38.72
N ALA A 241 -11.59 -30.37 -37.62
CA ALA A 241 -10.77 -31.59 -37.40
C ALA A 241 -9.24 -31.47 -37.43
N GLY A 242 -8.44 -32.13 -36.58
CA GLY A 242 -8.63 -33.14 -35.55
C GLY A 242 -7.30 -33.88 -35.34
N GLY A 243 -6.88 -34.17 -34.10
CA GLY A 243 -5.68 -34.99 -33.86
C GLY A 243 -5.27 -35.09 -32.39
N LYS A 244 -5.40 -36.29 -31.79
CA LYS A 244 -4.94 -36.61 -30.43
C LYS A 244 -3.53 -37.23 -30.46
N ARG A 245 -2.63 -36.78 -29.58
CA ARG A 245 -1.90 -37.54 -28.52
C ARG A 245 -0.47 -37.01 -28.23
N LYS A 246 -0.31 -36.50 -26.98
CA LYS A 246 0.73 -36.75 -25.97
C LYS A 246 2.21 -36.82 -26.40
N HIS A 247 3.00 -35.78 -26.08
CA HIS A 247 4.34 -35.92 -25.52
C HIS A 247 4.70 -34.69 -24.66
N GLU A 248 5.36 -34.95 -23.54
CA GLU A 248 5.85 -33.97 -22.55
C GLU A 248 6.84 -32.97 -23.17
N ALA A 249 6.66 -31.69 -22.85
CA ALA A 249 7.72 -30.69 -22.77
C ALA A 249 7.25 -29.55 -21.86
N LEU A 250 8.19 -29.04 -21.06
CA LEU A 250 8.02 -27.92 -20.15
C LEU A 250 7.59 -26.67 -20.93
N GLU A 251 6.37 -26.21 -20.71
CA GLU A 251 5.97 -24.85 -21.04
C GLU A 251 5.85 -24.09 -19.72
N VAL A 252 6.87 -23.26 -19.49
CA VAL A 252 6.82 -22.14 -18.55
C VAL A 252 5.75 -21.22 -19.12
N ASP A 253 4.57 -21.26 -18.55
CA ASP A 253 3.47 -20.41 -19.01
C ASP A 253 3.76 -18.98 -18.55
N GLU A 254 4.24 -18.18 -19.50
CA GLU A 254 4.41 -16.73 -19.39
C GLU A 254 3.03 -16.01 -19.40
N GLU A 255 2.06 -16.51 -18.61
CA GLU A 255 0.74 -15.88 -18.44
C GLU A 255 0.75 -14.77 -17.36
N ASP A 256 1.89 -14.45 -16.76
CA ASP A 256 2.06 -13.31 -15.86
C ASP A 256 2.35 -12.02 -16.66
N SER A 257 1.42 -11.47 -17.45
CA SER A 257 1.57 -10.09 -17.99
C SER A 257 0.33 -9.35 -18.49
N ILE A 258 -0.91 -9.81 -18.25
CA ILE A 258 -2.08 -8.96 -18.51
C ILE A 258 -3.04 -9.04 -17.32
N ILE A 259 -2.74 -8.26 -16.28
CA ILE A 259 -3.76 -7.93 -15.29
C ILE A 259 -4.78 -7.07 -16.04
N ALA A 260 -5.94 -7.64 -16.36
CA ALA A 260 -7.05 -6.89 -16.95
C ALA A 260 -7.34 -5.67 -16.07
N GLU A 261 -7.55 -4.50 -16.67
CA GLU A 261 -7.76 -3.20 -15.98
C GLU A 261 -8.82 -3.26 -14.86
N ASN A 262 -9.76 -4.20 -14.98
CA ASN A 262 -10.87 -4.41 -14.06
C ASN A 262 -10.46 -5.07 -12.73
N GLU A 263 -9.26 -5.63 -12.62
CA GLU A 263 -8.80 -6.34 -11.41
C GLU A 263 -7.79 -5.54 -10.57
N VAL A 264 -7.19 -4.48 -11.14
CA VAL A 264 -6.19 -3.69 -10.42
C VAL A 264 -6.85 -2.85 -9.34
N LEU A 265 -6.52 -3.15 -8.07
CA LEU A 265 -6.93 -2.36 -6.92
C LEU A 265 -5.93 -1.26 -6.60
N TRP A 266 -6.44 -0.07 -6.31
CA TRP A 266 -5.67 1.13 -5.98
C TRP A 266 -5.92 1.58 -4.56
N ARG A 267 -4.93 2.24 -3.94
CA ARG A 267 -5.05 2.84 -2.61
C ARG A 267 -4.26 4.15 -2.52
N ALA A 268 -4.61 4.96 -1.51
CA ALA A 268 -3.82 6.15 -1.16
C ALA A 268 -2.45 5.76 -0.57
N ASN A 269 -1.39 6.43 -1.03
CA ASN A 269 -0.03 6.25 -0.51
C ASN A 269 0.21 7.17 0.70
N PHE A 270 -0.03 6.64 1.91
CA PHE A 270 0.18 7.41 3.13
C PHE A 270 1.64 7.82 3.37
N GLU A 271 2.63 7.08 2.84
CA GLU A 271 4.05 7.46 2.96
C GLU A 271 4.29 8.82 2.30
N ARG A 272 3.76 9.02 1.08
CA ARG A 272 3.87 10.29 0.34
C ARG A 272 3.18 11.43 1.07
N PHE A 273 1.97 11.21 1.58
CA PHE A 273 1.27 12.27 2.31
C PHE A 273 1.98 12.70 3.60
N ILE A 274 2.49 11.74 4.36
CA ILE A 274 3.23 12.05 5.59
C ILE A 274 4.52 12.79 5.26
N PHE A 275 5.18 12.42 4.16
CA PHE A 275 6.32 13.18 3.66
C PHE A 275 5.93 14.63 3.34
N CYS A 276 4.86 14.87 2.56
CA CYS A 276 4.42 16.22 2.22
C CYS A 276 4.08 17.05 3.47
N LEU A 277 3.38 16.46 4.45
CA LEU A 277 3.07 17.14 5.71
C LEU A 277 4.33 17.47 6.53
N LYS A 278 5.32 16.58 6.57
CA LYS A 278 6.61 16.83 7.23
C LYS A 278 7.39 17.93 6.52
N LYS A 279 7.46 17.88 5.18
CA LYS A 279 8.09 18.91 4.34
C LYS A 279 7.49 20.27 4.64
N LYS A 280 6.16 20.38 4.60
CA LYS A 280 5.42 21.61 4.91
C LYS A 280 5.73 22.14 6.32
N PHE A 281 5.67 21.27 7.33
CA PHE A 281 5.98 21.66 8.72
C PHE A 281 7.41 22.20 8.87
N CYS A 282 8.39 21.53 8.25
CA CYS A 282 9.77 21.97 8.27
C CYS A 282 9.97 23.30 7.53
N ALA A 283 9.31 23.49 6.38
CA ALA A 283 9.32 24.74 5.63
C ALA A 283 8.74 25.89 6.47
N ASP A 284 7.58 25.70 7.09
CA ASP A 284 6.90 26.72 7.91
C ASP A 284 7.75 27.14 9.12
N ARG A 285 8.38 26.18 9.82
CA ARG A 285 9.29 26.47 10.94
C ARG A 285 10.52 27.26 10.49
N LYS A 286 10.99 27.02 9.27
CA LYS A 286 12.20 27.62 8.70
C LYS A 286 11.94 28.96 8.01
N LYS A 287 10.73 29.20 7.48
CA LYS A 287 10.31 30.49 6.93
C LYS A 287 10.43 31.62 7.96
N ALA A 288 10.26 31.31 9.25
CA ALA A 288 10.49 32.25 10.34
C ALA A 288 11.98 32.56 10.61
N LYS A 289 12.92 31.81 10.02
CA LYS A 289 14.38 31.89 10.30
C LYS A 289 15.25 32.15 9.06
N LEU A 290 14.76 31.94 7.83
CA LEU A 290 15.55 32.03 6.61
C LEU A 290 15.25 33.28 5.78
N LYS A 291 16.31 33.84 5.16
CA LYS A 291 16.19 34.93 4.19
C LYS A 291 15.44 34.47 2.94
N VAL A 292 14.72 35.38 2.30
CA VAL A 292 13.71 35.16 1.24
C VAL A 292 14.19 34.34 0.01
N GLY A 293 15.50 34.14 -0.20
CA GLY A 293 16.04 33.33 -1.30
C GLY A 293 16.44 31.88 -0.97
N THR A 294 16.66 31.54 0.30
CA THR A 294 17.20 30.22 0.69
C THR A 294 16.10 29.14 0.76
N LEU A 295 14.84 29.55 0.85
CA LEU A 295 13.69 28.64 0.94
C LEU A 295 13.53 27.79 -0.33
N ALA A 296 13.63 28.40 -1.52
CA ALA A 296 13.49 27.69 -2.80
C ALA A 296 14.61 26.67 -3.05
N ILE A 297 15.85 27.01 -2.68
CA ILE A 297 16.99 26.08 -2.75
C ILE A 297 16.77 24.88 -1.83
N TRP A 298 16.24 25.14 -0.63
CA TRP A 298 15.95 24.11 0.36
C TRP A 298 14.80 23.20 -0.08
N GLU A 299 13.74 23.74 -0.67
CA GLU A 299 12.62 22.98 -1.23
C GLU A 299 13.06 22.07 -2.39
N ALA A 300 13.88 22.59 -3.31
CA ALA A 300 14.45 21.82 -4.42
C ALA A 300 15.38 20.70 -3.93
N PHE A 301 16.20 20.97 -2.91
CA PHE A 301 17.06 19.95 -2.31
C PHE A 301 16.25 18.83 -1.65
N PHE A 302 15.12 19.15 -1.02
CA PHE A 302 14.22 18.15 -0.46
C PHE A 302 13.59 17.27 -1.54
N GLU A 303 13.20 17.85 -2.67
CA GLU A 303 12.65 17.09 -3.81
C GLU A 303 13.69 16.20 -4.49
N ALA A 304 14.94 16.66 -4.63
CA ALA A 304 16.02 15.87 -5.23
C ALA A 304 16.41 14.64 -4.40
N ASN A 305 16.20 14.65 -3.08
CA ASN A 305 16.45 13.49 -2.22
C ASN A 305 15.29 12.49 -2.18
N VAL A 306 14.13 12.81 -2.77
CA VAL A 306 12.97 11.90 -2.85
C VAL A 306 13.13 10.87 -3.96
N THR A 307 13.82 11.21 -5.05
CA THR A 307 14.05 10.31 -6.19
C THR A 307 15.10 9.23 -5.91
N ASN A 308 15.88 9.37 -4.85
CA ASN A 308 16.95 8.43 -4.48
C ASN A 308 16.49 7.55 -3.30
N ASN A 309 15.53 6.66 -3.58
CA ASN A 309 14.73 5.98 -2.55
C ASN A 309 15.25 4.59 -2.14
N ASP A 310 16.54 4.32 -2.32
CA ASP A 310 17.12 3.00 -1.99
C ASP A 310 17.26 2.74 -0.48
N ASN A 311 17.07 3.75 0.37
CA ASN A 311 17.18 3.58 1.83
C ASN A 311 16.07 4.32 2.58
N LYS A 312 14.91 3.66 2.75
CA LYS A 312 13.76 4.18 3.52
C LYS A 312 14.09 4.53 4.99
N THR A 313 15.16 3.97 5.57
CA THR A 313 15.68 4.32 6.91
C THR A 313 16.59 5.54 6.91
N GLY A 314 17.08 5.95 5.74
CA GLY A 314 17.84 7.17 5.54
C GLY A 314 17.02 8.42 5.83
N ASN A 315 15.71 8.43 5.61
CA ASN A 315 14.93 9.67 5.70
C ASN A 315 15.00 10.37 7.07
N ILE A 316 15.06 9.63 8.19
CA ILE A 316 15.20 10.25 9.53
C ILE A 316 16.65 10.69 9.78
N GLN A 317 17.61 9.90 9.31
CA GLN A 317 19.04 10.15 9.53
C GLN A 317 19.56 11.28 8.63
N TYR A 318 19.11 11.36 7.38
CA TYR A 318 19.31 12.49 6.47
C TYR A 318 18.62 13.74 6.99
N LEU A 319 17.42 13.66 7.55
CA LEU A 319 16.77 14.79 8.21
C LEU A 319 17.54 15.28 9.44
N ALA A 320 18.04 14.37 10.28
CA ALA A 320 18.86 14.69 11.45
C ALA A 320 20.23 15.25 11.07
N GLN A 321 20.88 14.68 10.06
CA GLN A 321 22.17 15.12 9.53
C GLN A 321 22.03 16.47 8.82
N MET A 322 20.92 16.71 8.10
CA MET A 322 20.55 18.01 7.52
C MET A 322 20.24 19.07 8.57
N LEU A 323 19.56 18.71 9.66
CA LEU A 323 19.39 19.62 10.80
C LEU A 323 20.76 19.97 11.41
N SER A 324 21.68 19.00 11.52
CA SER A 324 23.03 19.26 12.05
C SER A 324 23.92 20.11 11.12
N ILE A 325 23.82 19.93 9.80
CA ILE A 325 24.59 20.71 8.82
C ILE A 325 24.10 22.16 8.81
N LEU A 326 22.80 22.38 8.97
CA LEU A 326 22.20 23.72 8.97
C LEU A 326 22.31 24.45 10.31
N ASP A 327 22.48 23.73 11.43
CA ASP A 327 22.83 24.34 12.72
C ASP A 327 24.29 24.84 12.76
N HIS A 328 25.13 24.43 11.81
CA HIS A 328 26.52 24.91 11.67
C HIS A 328 26.69 26.14 10.76
N GLU A 329 25.65 26.58 10.05
CA GLU A 329 25.68 27.76 9.17
C GLU A 329 24.91 28.99 9.76
N ILE A 330 24.62 28.99 11.06
CA ILE A 330 24.12 30.14 11.84
C ILE A 330 25.21 30.60 12.81
#